data_AF-A0A6I9YRN5-F1
#
_entry.id   AF-A0A6I9YRN5-F1
#
_cell.length_a   1.000
_cell.length_b   1.000
_cell.length_c   1.000
_cell.angle_alpha   90.00
_cell.angle_beta   90.00
_cell.angle_gamma   90.00
#
_symmetry.space_group_name_H-M   'P 1'
#
loop_
_entity.id
_entity.type
_entity.pdbx_description
1 polymer ?
#
loop_
_entity_poly.entity_id
_entity_poly.type
_entity_poly.pdbx_seq_one_letter_code
_entity_poly.pdbx_strand_id
1 'polypeptide(L)'
;MLLGSLENLHYSIFYIAVFYDDDLTDAFFKTLSRITRNLRNSCTVYFSMEKRFNFTLRQMDVVCEAYNHFRSTLEELLKTSDGEMRYRVQPVELSFPQHIVYERVPQLELWKLSAQKILDGSHPQPPRD
;
A
#
# COMPACT_ATOMS: atom_id res chain seq x y z
N MET A 1 -27.53 -22.21 -12.28
CA MET A 1 -27.49 -20.87 -11.67
C MET A 1 -26.30 -20.79 -10.71
N LEU A 2 -25.06 -21.01 -11.17
CA LEU A 2 -23.84 -20.96 -10.35
C LEU A 2 -22.62 -20.60 -11.23
N LEU A 3 -22.80 -19.66 -12.16
CA LEU A 3 -21.70 -19.15 -12.98
C LEU A 3 -21.73 -17.62 -13.02
N GLY A 4 -21.88 -16.99 -11.84
CA GLY A 4 -22.03 -15.54 -11.71
C GLY A 4 -21.27 -14.90 -10.55
N SER A 5 -20.33 -15.60 -9.91
CA SER A 5 -19.71 -15.08 -8.67
C SER A 5 -18.18 -15.17 -8.60
N LEU A 6 -17.49 -15.35 -9.73
CA LEU A 6 -16.02 -15.27 -9.78
C LEU A 6 -15.49 -13.93 -10.31
N GLU A 7 -16.35 -13.11 -10.91
CA GLU A 7 -15.95 -11.84 -11.53
C GLU A 7 -15.65 -10.70 -10.53
N ASN A 8 -15.89 -10.93 -9.22
CA ASN A 8 -15.73 -9.92 -8.17
C ASN A 8 -14.79 -10.37 -7.03
N LEU A 9 -13.83 -11.25 -7.29
CA LEU A 9 -12.93 -11.75 -6.24
C LEU A 9 -11.91 -10.66 -5.83
N HIS A 10 -12.23 -9.90 -4.78
CA HIS A 10 -11.33 -8.91 -4.19
C HIS A 10 -10.28 -9.57 -3.29
N TYR A 11 -9.01 -9.23 -3.48
CA TYR A 11 -7.91 -9.73 -2.66
C TYR A 11 -7.57 -8.76 -1.53
N SER A 12 -7.33 -9.29 -0.32
CA SER A 12 -6.81 -8.51 0.81
C SER A 12 -5.47 -9.07 1.23
N ILE A 13 -4.44 -8.22 1.24
CA ILE A 13 -3.07 -8.56 1.63
C ILE A 13 -2.71 -7.76 2.89
N PHE A 14 -2.11 -8.41 3.87
CA PHE A 14 -1.67 -7.78 5.12
C PHE A 14 -0.15 -7.85 5.21
N TYR A 15 0.49 -6.71 5.47
CA TYR A 15 1.91 -6.62 5.74
C TYR A 15 2.14 -5.98 7.10
N ILE A 16 3.02 -6.57 7.89
CA ILE A 16 3.62 -5.91 9.05
C ILE A 16 4.94 -5.35 8.54
N ALA A 17 4.96 -4.06 8.22
CA ALA A 17 6.07 -3.46 7.52
C ALA A 17 7.08 -2.83 8.50
N VAL A 18 8.35 -3.07 8.22
CA VAL A 18 9.51 -2.65 9.00
C VAL A 18 10.22 -1.58 8.15
N PHE A 19 9.71 -0.35 8.16
CA PHE A 19 10.29 0.75 7.38
C PHE A 19 11.35 1.49 8.22
N TYR A 20 12.46 0.82 8.55
CA TYR A 20 13.59 1.44 9.27
C TYR A 20 14.80 1.71 8.37
N ASP A 21 14.69 1.34 7.10
CA ASP A 21 15.76 1.38 6.11
C ASP A 21 15.16 1.67 4.73
N ASP A 22 15.85 2.49 3.95
CA ASP A 22 15.34 3.02 2.69
C ASP A 22 15.32 1.93 1.61
N ASP A 23 16.31 1.03 1.58
CA ASP A 23 16.36 -0.09 0.62
C ASP A 23 15.23 -1.08 0.88
N LEU A 24 14.92 -1.37 2.15
CA LEU A 24 13.77 -2.20 2.54
C LEU A 24 12.45 -1.56 2.13
N THR A 25 12.31 -0.25 2.31
CA THR A 25 11.12 0.52 1.91
C THR A 25 10.93 0.48 0.40
N ASP A 26 11.99 0.72 -0.36
CA ASP A 26 12.00 0.63 -1.81
C ASP A 26 11.66 -0.76 -2.32
N ALA A 27 12.28 -1.80 -1.75
CA ALA A 27 12.03 -3.18 -2.12
C ALA A 27 10.57 -3.58 -1.86
N PHE A 28 9.99 -3.09 -0.75
CA PHE A 28 8.58 -3.29 -0.42
C PHE A 28 7.67 -2.70 -1.51
N PHE A 29 7.82 -1.41 -1.84
CA PHE A 29 6.96 -0.75 -2.82
C PHE A 29 7.16 -1.29 -4.24
N LYS A 30 8.39 -1.65 -4.63
CA LYS A 30 8.68 -2.34 -5.90
C LYS A 30 7.97 -3.71 -5.97
N THR A 31 8.01 -4.47 -4.88
CA THR A 31 7.35 -5.78 -4.81
C THR A 31 5.82 -5.63 -4.83
N LEU A 32 5.29 -4.67 -4.08
CA LEU A 32 3.86 -4.35 -4.04
C LEU A 32 3.32 -3.99 -5.43
N SER A 33 4.02 -3.12 -6.16
CA SER A 33 3.67 -2.75 -7.52
C SER A 33 3.66 -3.97 -8.45
N ARG A 34 4.69 -4.83 -8.37
CA ARG A 34 4.74 -6.07 -9.16
C ARG A 34 3.59 -7.02 -8.84
N ILE A 35 3.26 -7.22 -7.55
CA ILE A 35 2.17 -8.10 -7.14
C ILE A 35 0.84 -7.55 -7.66
N THR A 36 0.56 -6.28 -7.40
CA THR A 36 -0.73 -5.66 -7.75
C THR A 36 -0.99 -5.61 -9.25
N ARG A 37 0.05 -5.41 -10.09
CA ARG A 37 -0.06 -5.49 -11.55
C ARG A 37 -0.40 -6.88 -12.08
N ASN A 38 0.13 -7.92 -11.43
CA ASN A 38 -0.12 -9.31 -11.80
C ASN A 38 -1.50 -9.82 -11.35
N LEU A 39 -2.17 -9.14 -10.42
CA LEU A 39 -3.52 -9.48 -10.02
C LEU A 39 -4.53 -9.06 -11.10
N ARG A 40 -5.51 -9.93 -11.37
CA ARG A 40 -6.61 -9.61 -12.31
C ARG A 40 -7.67 -8.71 -11.67
N ASN A 41 -7.82 -8.81 -10.35
CA ASN A 41 -8.87 -8.13 -9.61
C ASN A 41 -8.29 -7.02 -8.72
N SER A 42 -9.20 -6.21 -8.17
CA SER A 42 -8.85 -5.22 -7.17
C SER A 42 -8.20 -5.85 -5.93
N CYS A 43 -7.25 -5.12 -5.37
CA CYS A 43 -6.48 -5.54 -4.21
C CYS A 43 -6.50 -4.44 -3.15
N THR A 44 -6.73 -4.82 -1.90
CA THR A 44 -6.51 -3.95 -0.75
C THR A 44 -5.33 -4.46 0.05
N VAL A 45 -4.42 -3.55 0.39
CA VAL A 45 -3.20 -3.84 1.13
C VAL A 45 -3.21 -3.00 2.40
N TYR A 46 -3.06 -3.66 3.55
CA TYR A 46 -2.87 -2.98 4.82
C TYR A 46 -1.41 -3.08 5.24
N PHE A 47 -0.82 -1.97 5.65
CA PHE A 47 0.52 -1.93 6.23
C PHE A 47 0.60 -0.94 7.38
N SER A 48 1.31 -1.33 8.42
CA SER A 48 1.57 -0.49 9.60
C SER A 48 2.99 0.07 9.55
N MET A 49 3.17 1.29 10.08
CA MET A 49 4.48 1.93 10.26
C MET A 49 4.54 2.58 11.64
N GLU A 50 5.60 2.30 12.39
CA GLU A 50 5.90 2.95 13.67
C GLU A 50 6.96 4.04 13.45
N LYS A 51 6.63 5.30 13.75
CA LYS A 51 7.60 6.40 13.66
C LYS A 51 8.65 6.25 14.76
N ARG A 52 9.89 5.96 14.36
CA ARG A 52 11.05 5.98 15.25
C ARG A 52 11.81 7.28 15.10
N PHE A 53 11.68 8.11 16.12
CA PHE A 53 12.35 9.39 16.22
C PHE A 53 13.78 9.17 16.71
N ASN A 54 14.75 9.49 15.87
CA ASN A 54 16.15 9.48 16.24
C ASN A 54 16.53 10.88 16.71
N PHE A 55 17.16 10.96 17.89
CA PHE A 55 17.86 12.17 18.31
C PHE A 55 19.27 12.10 17.74
N THR A 56 19.61 13.00 16.83
CA THR A 56 20.96 13.06 16.28
C THR A 56 21.72 14.22 16.91
N LEU A 57 22.91 13.92 17.46
CA LEU A 57 23.80 14.96 17.98
C LEU A 57 24.30 15.93 16.89
N ARG A 58 24.19 15.57 15.61
CA ARG A 58 24.60 16.40 14.47
C ARG A 58 23.57 17.48 14.12
N GLN A 59 22.27 17.20 14.22
CA GLN A 59 21.24 18.17 13.88
C GLN A 59 20.58 18.81 15.11
N MET A 60 20.85 18.33 16.34
CA MET A 60 20.13 18.76 17.56
C MET A 60 18.61 18.73 17.39
N ASP A 61 18.12 17.81 16.55
CA ASP A 61 16.74 17.77 16.11
C ASP A 61 16.21 16.33 16.15
N VAL A 62 14.89 16.24 16.27
CA VAL A 62 14.14 15.00 16.27
C VAL A 62 13.78 14.66 14.83
N VAL A 63 14.51 13.73 14.21
CA VAL A 63 14.27 13.36 12.80
C VAL A 63 13.72 11.94 12.71
N CYS A 64 12.78 11.74 11.78
CA CYS A 64 12.26 10.43 11.41
C CYS A 64 12.52 10.20 9.91
N GLU A 65 13.79 10.03 9.54
CA GLU A 65 14.24 9.97 8.14
C GLU A 65 13.54 8.84 7.37
N ALA A 66 13.49 7.64 7.95
CA ALA A 66 12.81 6.49 7.32
C ALA A 66 11.31 6.73 7.10
N TYR A 67 10.65 7.51 7.98
CA TYR A 67 9.26 7.91 7.76
C TYR A 67 9.13 8.90 6.61
N ASN A 68 10.05 9.86 6.50
CA ASN A 68 10.07 10.81 5.38
C ASN A 68 10.28 10.08 4.05
N HIS A 69 11.23 9.13 4.00
CA HIS A 69 11.46 8.30 2.83
C HIS A 69 10.22 7.50 2.46
N PHE A 70 9.64 6.76 3.41
CA PHE A 70 8.37 6.05 3.23
C PHE A 70 7.26 6.93 2.66
N ARG A 71 7.09 8.15 3.18
CA ARG A 71 6.10 9.11 2.68
C ARG A 71 6.39 9.53 1.24
N SER A 72 7.65 9.79 0.91
CA SER A 72 8.08 10.12 -0.45
C SER A 72 7.80 8.96 -1.42
N THR A 73 8.23 7.75 -1.10
CA THR A 73 8.02 6.56 -1.94
C THR A 73 6.53 6.24 -2.12
N LEU A 74 5.72 6.43 -1.06
CA LEU A 74 4.27 6.25 -1.15
C LEU A 74 3.64 7.30 -2.08
N GLU A 75 4.06 8.56 -2.01
CA GLU A 75 3.58 9.61 -2.91
C GLU A 75 4.01 9.37 -4.35
N GLU A 76 5.23 8.87 -4.58
CA GLU A 76 5.70 8.44 -5.89
C GLU A 76 4.84 7.30 -6.46
N LEU A 77 4.48 6.31 -5.63
CA LEU A 77 3.56 5.24 -6.05
C LEU A 77 2.20 5.80 -6.50
N LEU A 78 1.65 6.79 -5.78
CA LEU A 78 0.37 7.43 -6.14
C LEU A 78 0.48 8.27 -7.42
N LYS A 79 1.63 8.90 -7.65
CA LYS A 79 1.92 9.68 -8.86
C LYS A 79 2.24 8.79 -10.06
N THR A 80 2.66 7.55 -9.82
CA THR A 80 2.91 6.57 -10.87
C THR A 80 1.59 6.12 -11.47
N SER A 81 1.06 6.93 -12.40
CA SER A 81 0.01 6.51 -13.31
C SER A 81 0.68 5.80 -14.49
N ASP A 82 0.87 4.50 -14.39
CA ASP A 82 1.33 3.68 -15.51
C ASP A 82 0.22 3.44 -16.56
N GLY A 83 -0.94 4.07 -16.39
CA GLY A 83 -2.13 3.88 -17.22
C GLY A 83 -2.85 2.55 -16.97
N GLU A 84 -2.20 1.60 -16.30
CA GLU A 84 -2.72 0.26 -16.03
C GLU A 84 -3.38 0.17 -14.65
N MET A 85 -2.82 0.85 -13.65
CA MET A 85 -3.23 0.73 -12.26
C MET A 85 -3.61 2.08 -11.66
N ARG A 86 -4.67 2.07 -10.85
CA ARG A 86 -5.09 3.18 -9.99
C ARG A 86 -4.85 2.80 -8.54
N TYR A 87 -3.96 3.55 -7.89
CA TYR A 87 -3.73 3.45 -6.46
C TYR A 87 -4.49 4.52 -5.69
N ARG A 88 -5.01 4.17 -4.52
CA ARG A 88 -5.53 5.09 -3.50
C ARG A 88 -4.97 4.66 -2.17
N VAL A 89 -4.52 5.60 -1.36
CA VAL A 89 -4.06 5.33 0.01
C VAL A 89 -4.78 6.22 1.00
N GLN A 90 -5.09 5.68 2.18
CA GLN A 90 -5.68 6.42 3.28
C GLN A 90 -5.16 5.88 4.63
N PRO A 91 -5.00 6.75 5.65
CA PRO A 91 -4.77 6.29 7.00
C PRO A 91 -6.00 5.57 7.53
N VAL A 92 -5.80 4.63 8.45
CA VAL A 92 -6.84 3.85 9.13
C VAL A 92 -6.77 4.17 10.62
N GLU A 93 -7.90 4.59 11.19
CA GLU A 93 -7.99 4.83 12.62
C GLU A 93 -7.79 3.53 13.41
N LEU A 94 -6.99 3.62 14.48
CA LEU A 94 -6.75 2.53 15.41
C LEU A 94 -7.84 2.44 16.50
N SER A 95 -9.10 2.71 16.17
CA SER A 95 -10.25 2.66 17.10
C SER A 95 -10.92 1.28 17.15
N PHE A 96 -10.41 0.30 16.39
CA PHE A 96 -10.94 -1.07 16.34
C PHE A 96 -10.53 -1.92 17.55
N PRO A 97 -11.31 -2.98 17.91
CA PRO A 97 -10.99 -3.86 19.02
C PRO A 97 -9.57 -4.45 18.95
N GLN A 98 -8.90 -4.51 20.09
CA GLN A 98 -7.54 -5.02 20.20
C GLN A 98 -7.54 -6.43 20.79
N HIS A 99 -7.23 -7.43 19.96
CA HIS A 99 -7.17 -8.84 20.38
C HIS A 99 -5.77 -9.27 20.84
N ILE A 100 -4.72 -8.53 20.46
CA ILE A 100 -3.34 -8.76 20.88
C ILE A 100 -2.95 -7.66 21.85
N VAL A 101 -2.37 -7.98 23.00
CA VAL A 101 -1.97 -6.98 24.00
C VAL A 101 -0.67 -6.30 23.57
N TYR A 102 -0.76 -5.03 23.19
CA TYR A 102 0.37 -4.15 22.87
C TYR A 102 -0.02 -2.69 23.13
N GLU A 103 0.95 -1.80 23.29
CA GLU A 103 0.65 -0.37 23.46
C GLU A 103 0.39 0.29 22.08
N ARG A 104 -0.78 0.89 21.89
CA ARG A 104 -1.06 1.73 20.72
C ARG A 104 -0.48 3.12 20.95
N VAL A 105 0.77 3.28 20.58
CA VAL A 105 1.46 4.56 20.65
C VAL A 105 0.99 5.50 19.53
N PRO A 106 0.96 6.84 19.73
CA PRO A 106 0.58 7.81 18.69
C PRO A 106 1.46 7.76 17.43
N GLN A 107 2.65 7.16 17.54
CA GLN A 107 3.62 6.98 16.47
C GLN A 107 3.28 5.81 15.54
N LEU A 108 2.36 4.93 15.93
CA LEU A 108 1.92 3.80 15.12
C LEU A 108 0.81 4.25 14.18
N GLU A 109 1.09 4.17 12.89
CA GLU A 109 0.13 4.44 11.83
C GLU A 109 -0.24 3.15 11.11
N LEU A 110 -1.52 3.03 10.73
CA LEU A 110 -2.00 1.99 9.85
C LEU A 110 -2.49 2.64 8.56
N TRP A 111 -2.10 2.06 7.44
CA TRP A 111 -2.42 2.55 6.11
C TRP A 111 -3.17 1.49 5.32
N LYS A 112 -4.19 1.94 4.58
CA LYS A 112 -4.94 1.13 3.62
C LYS A 112 -4.65 1.63 2.22
N LEU A 113 -4.03 0.78 1.41
CA LEU A 113 -3.83 1.00 0.00
C LEU A 113 -4.83 0.15 -0.80
N SER A 114 -5.49 0.76 -1.77
CA SER A 114 -6.39 0.09 -2.71
C SER A 114 -5.82 0.22 -4.11
N ALA A 115 -5.57 -0.90 -4.77
CA ALA A 115 -5.06 -1.01 -6.13
C ALA A 115 -6.14 -1.59 -7.04
N GLN A 116 -6.42 -0.93 -8.16
CA GLN A 116 -7.43 -1.35 -9.14
C GLN A 116 -6.89 -1.21 -10.55
N LYS A 117 -7.19 -2.17 -11.43
CA LYS A 117 -6.89 -2.03 -12.85
C LYS A 117 -7.78 -0.95 -13.46
N ILE A 118 -7.19 -0.12 -14.31
CA ILE A 118 -7.91 0.80 -15.18
C ILE A 118 -8.36 -0.03 -16.38
N LEU A 119 -9.65 -0.35 -16.45
CA LEU A 119 -10.22 -1.05 -17.60
C LEU A 119 -10.37 -0.03 -18.74
N ASP A 120 -9.53 -0.13 -19.76
CA ASP A 120 -9.74 0.60 -21.01
C ASP A 120 -11.00 0.04 -21.69
N GLY A 121 -12.06 0.85 -21.77
CA GLY A 121 -13.30 0.54 -22.47
C GLY A 121 -13.18 0.52 -24.00
N SER A 122 -12.02 0.16 -24.57
CA SER A 122 -11.75 0.26 -26.00
C SER A 122 -10.83 -0.85 -26.51
N HIS A 123 -11.28 -2.10 -26.44
CA HIS A 123 -10.84 -3.10 -27.40
C HIS A 123 -12.05 -3.51 -28.26
N PRO A 124 -12.09 -3.15 -29.55
CA PRO A 124 -13.02 -3.76 -30.48
C PRO A 124 -12.73 -5.26 -30.52
N GLN A 125 -13.73 -6.09 -30.24
CA GLN A 125 -13.63 -7.51 -30.53
C GLN A 125 -13.35 -7.67 -32.04
N PRO A 126 -12.33 -8.45 -32.45
CA PRO A 126 -12.17 -8.77 -33.86
C PRO A 126 -13.42 -9.51 -34.36
N PRO A 127 -13.81 -9.33 -35.64
CA PRO A 127 -14.97 -10.01 -36.20
C PRO A 127 -14.81 -11.51 -36.00
N ARG A 128 -15.88 -12.16 -35.53
CA ARG A 128 -15.97 -13.60 -35.63
C ARG A 128 -16.28 -13.92 -37.10
N ASP A 129 -15.30 -14.51 -37.78
CA ASP A 129 -15.53 -15.20 -39.05
C ASP A 129 -16.46 -16.41 -38.85
#